data_AF-A0A2V6YNN3-F1
#
_entry.id   AF-A0A2V6YNN3-F1
#
_cell.length_a   1.000
_cell.length_b   1.000
_cell.length_c   1.000
_cell.angle_alpha   90.00
_cell.angle_beta   90.00
_cell.angle_gamma   90.00
#
_symmetry.space_group_name_H-M   'P 1'
#
loop_
_entity.id
_entity.type
_entity.pdbx_description
1 polymer ?
#
loop_
_entity_poly.entity_id
_entity_poly.type
_entity_poly.pdbx_seq_one_letter_code
_entity_poly.pdbx_strand_id
1 'polypeptide(L)' 'MFVEMKVRGLALDAVSNMPIIILRDEEDKRSLQIWVGIFE' A
#
# COMPACT_ATOMS: atom_id res chain seq x y z
N MET A 1 11.87 15.81 -5.76
CA MET A 1 12.28 15.34 -4.41
C MET A 1 11.52 14.05 -4.13
N PHE A 2 12.21 13.00 -3.72
CA PHE A 2 11.58 11.72 -3.35
C PHE A 2 11.21 11.75 -1.86
N VAL A 3 10.18 11.00 -1.48
CA VAL A 3 9.72 10.84 -0.09
C VAL A 3 9.89 9.38 0.27
N GLU A 4 10.60 9.10 1.36
CA GLU A 4 10.72 7.74 1.88
C GLU A 4 9.36 7.26 2.41
N MET A 5 9.00 6.03 2.07
CA MET A 5 7.74 5.42 2.43
C MET A 5 8.01 4.06 3.07
N LYS A 6 7.24 3.72 4.09
CA LYS A 6 7.31 2.44 4.80
C LYS A 6 6.03 1.63 4.58
N VAL A 7 6.19 0.33 4.42
CA VAL A 7 5.06 -0.62 4.37
C VAL A 7 4.47 -0.72 5.77
N ARG A 8 3.25 -0.22 5.94
CA ARG A 8 2.49 -0.30 7.20
C ARG A 8 1.63 -1.55 7.29
N GLY A 9 1.21 -2.10 6.15
CA GLY A 9 0.38 -3.29 6.14
C GLY A 9 0.06 -3.84 4.75
N LEU A 10 -0.44 -5.07 4.76
CA LEU A 10 -1.02 -5.76 3.61
C LEU A 10 -2.49 -6.03 3.93
N ALA A 11 -3.39 -5.58 3.06
CA ALA A 11 -4.83 -5.83 3.13
C ALA A 11 -5.30 -6.60 1.89
N LEU A 12 -6.50 -7.16 1.93
CA LEU A 12 -7.19 -7.70 0.77
C LEU A 12 -8.40 -6.81 0.48
N ASP A 13 -8.59 -6.44 -0.78
CA ASP A 13 -9.79 -5.77 -1.25
C ASP A 13 -10.99 -6.70 -1.10
N ALA A 14 -12.04 -6.27 -0.41
CA ALA A 14 -13.19 -7.13 -0.10
C ALA A 14 -14.04 -7.54 -1.33
N VAL A 15 -13.90 -6.82 -2.46
CA VAL A 15 -14.68 -7.06 -3.67
C VAL A 15 -13.91 -7.99 -4.62
N SER A 16 -12.63 -7.69 -4.82
CA SER A 16 -11.80 -8.35 -5.83
C SER A 16 -10.82 -9.38 -5.26
N ASN A 17 -10.70 -9.47 -3.93
CA ASN A 17 -9.67 -10.25 -3.23
C ASN A 17 -8.23 -9.92 -3.69
N MET A 18 -8.03 -8.75 -4.28
CA MET A 18 -6.69 -8.31 -4.69
C MET A 18 -5.92 -7.77 -3.47
N PRO A 19 -4.64 -8.13 -3.31
CA PRO A 19 -3.81 -7.59 -2.24
C PRO A 19 -3.52 -6.10 -2.44
N ILE A 20 -3.63 -5.35 -1.36
CA ILE A 20 -3.35 -3.92 -1.27
C ILE A 20 -2.19 -3.73 -0.30
N ILE A 21 -1.11 -3.12 -0.78
CA ILE A 21 0.00 -2.67 0.07
C ILE A 21 -0.29 -1.24 0.51
N ILE A 22 -0.24 -1.00 1.81
CA ILE A 22 -0.41 0.32 2.40
C ILE A 22 0.97 0.86 2.76
N LEU A 23 1.35 1.95 2.09
CA LEU A 23 2.55 2.71 2.35
C LEU A 23 2.21 3.98 3.12
N ARG A 24 3.04 4.37 4.09
CA ARG A 24 2.98 5.68 4.75
C ARG A 24 4.36 6.30 4.88
N ASP A 25 4.41 7.62 4.88
CA ASP A 25 5.62 8.34 5.27
C ASP A 25 5.89 8.21 6.77
N GLU A 26 7.08 8.58 7.21
CA GLU A 26 7.47 8.45 8.62
C GLU A 26 6.58 9.25 9.58
N GLU A 27 6.11 10.42 9.13
CA GLU A 27 5.24 11.29 9.91
C GLU A 27 3.75 10.92 9.81
N ASP A 28 3.42 9.86 9.04
CA ASP A 28 2.05 9.37 8.84
C ASP A 28 1.09 10.43 8.22
N LYS A 29 1.65 11.48 7.59
CA LYS A 29 0.93 12.57 6.93
C LYS A 29 0.47 12.19 5.54
N ARG A 30 1.09 11.18 4.93
CA ARG A 30 0.83 10.71 3.56
C ARG A 30 0.62 9.22 3.58
N SER A 31 -0.43 8.77 2.88
CA SER A 31 -0.69 7.35 2.68
C SER A 31 -0.88 7.06 1.20
N LEU A 32 -0.23 6.00 0.72
CA LEU A 32 -0.38 5.50 -0.63
C LEU A 32 -0.81 4.04 -0.57
N GLN A 33 -1.85 3.70 -1.31
CA GLN A 33 -2.33 2.33 -1.47
C GLN A 33 -1.94 1.84 -2.85
N ILE A 34 -1.32 0.67 -2.93
CA ILE A 34 -0.91 0.05 -4.18
C ILE A 34 -1.61 -1.31 -4.28
N TRP A 35 -2.52 -1.44 -5.24
CA TRP A 35 -3.06 -2.74 -5.61
C TRP A 35 -1.99 -3.52 -6.37
N VAL A 36 -1.67 -4.70 -5.87
CA VAL A 36 -0.72 -5.61 -6.51
C VAL A 36 -1.52 -6.72 -7.17
N GLY A 37 -1.32 -6.92 -8.47
CA GLY A 37 -1.88 -8.07 -9.18
C GLY A 37 -1.34 -9.37 -8.60
N ILE A 38 -2.18 -10.40 -8.53
CA ILE A 38 -1.84 -11.67 -7.84
C ILE A 38 -0.88 -12.56 -8.66
N PHE A 39 -0.58 -12.22 -9.92
CA PHE A 39 0.28 -13.03 -10.81
C PHE A 39 1.07 -12.19 -11.82
N GLU A 40 2.32 -12.60 -12.06
CA GLU A 40 3.03 -12.52 -13.35
C GLU A 40 3.01 -13.93 -13.97
#